data_AF-Q5GVG1-F1
#
_entry.id   AF-Q5GVG1-F1
#
_cell.length_a   1.000
_cell.length_b   1.000
_cell.length_c   1.000
_cell.angle_alpha   90.00
_cell.angle_beta   90.00
_cell.angle_gamma   90.00
#
_symmetry.space_group_name_H-M   'P 1'
#
loop_
_entity.id
_entity.type
_entity.pdbx_description
1 polymer ?
#
loop_
_entity_poly.entity_id
_entity_poly.type
_entity_poly.pdbx_seq_one_letter_code
_entity_poly.pdbx_strand_id
1 'polypeptide(L)'
;MRQKGVDMRIGIDISSLALKHQVDQIVLFAGDADFVPAAKLARREGIDFVLDPMWSSVADGLLEHIDGMRSVCPRPIPRKPKAE
;
A
#
# COMPACT_ATOMS: atom_id res chain seq x y z
N MET A 1 18.40 5.77 -9.40
CA MET A 1 18.36 5.55 -7.93
C MET A 1 17.38 6.51 -7.22
N ARG A 2 16.18 6.78 -7.77
CA ARG A 2 15.28 7.83 -7.24
C ARG A 2 14.02 7.28 -6.54
N GLN A 3 13.65 6.03 -6.83
CA GLN A 3 12.43 5.38 -6.29
C GLN A 3 12.51 5.08 -4.79
N LYS A 4 13.62 4.55 -4.28
CA LYS A 4 13.78 4.24 -2.83
C LYS A 4 13.49 5.42 -1.88
N GLY A 5 13.75 6.66 -2.33
CA GLY A 5 13.49 7.84 -1.51
C GLY A 5 12.02 8.22 -1.40
N VAL A 6 11.19 7.79 -2.36
CA VAL A 6 9.75 8.05 -2.38
C VAL A 6 9.05 7.14 -1.38
N ASP A 7 9.39 5.84 -1.37
CA ASP A 7 8.75 4.86 -0.48
C ASP A 7 9.00 5.19 0.99
N MET A 8 10.23 5.62 1.33
CA MET A 8 10.53 6.11 2.68
C MET A 8 9.73 7.35 3.07
N ARG A 9 9.53 8.31 2.15
CA ARG A 9 8.74 9.52 2.44
C ARG A 9 7.27 9.19 2.66
N ILE A 10 6.70 8.32 1.82
CA ILE A 10 5.33 7.83 1.99
C ILE A 10 5.18 7.10 3.33
N GLY A 11 6.14 6.25 3.71
CA GLY A 11 6.14 5.58 5.00
C GLY A 11 6.18 6.55 6.19
N ILE A 12 6.95 7.63 6.09
CA ILE A 12 7.01 8.69 7.11
C ILE A 12 5.66 9.42 7.20
N ASP A 13 5.05 9.77 6.06
CA ASP A 13 3.77 10.46 6.03
C ASP A 13 2.67 9.61 6.68
N ILE A 14 2.55 8.34 6.29
CA ILE A 14 1.64 7.36 6.91
C ILE A 14 1.84 7.31 8.43
N SER A 15 3.09 7.15 8.87
CA SER A 15 3.42 7.05 10.29
C SER A 15 3.07 8.33 11.04
N SER A 16 3.30 9.49 10.43
CA SER A 16 3.04 10.79 11.04
C SER A 16 1.55 11.09 11.17
N LEU A 17 0.75 10.72 10.17
CA LEU A 17 -0.71 10.83 10.20
C LEU A 17 -1.28 9.89 11.25
N ALA A 18 -0.71 8.69 11.35
CA ALA A 18 -1.16 7.67 12.29
C ALA A 18 -0.89 8.05 13.76
N LEU A 19 0.37 8.38 14.08
CA LEU A 19 0.77 8.73 15.45
C LEU A 19 0.11 10.01 15.98
N LYS A 20 -0.32 10.90 15.08
CA LYS A 20 -1.04 12.12 15.45
C LYS A 20 -2.57 11.94 15.44
N HIS A 21 -3.06 10.74 15.12
CA HIS A 21 -4.48 10.43 14.95
C HIS A 21 -5.22 11.47 14.09
N GLN A 22 -4.61 11.86 12.97
CA GLN A 22 -5.18 12.87 12.07
C GLN A 22 -6.17 12.29 11.07
N VAL A 23 -6.23 10.97 10.95
CA VAL A 23 -7.07 10.22 10.02
C VAL A 23 -7.58 8.96 10.69
N ASP A 24 -8.78 8.53 10.33
CA ASP A 24 -9.37 7.26 10.79
C ASP A 24 -9.07 6.10 9.84
N GLN A 25 -8.77 6.39 8.57
CA GLN A 25 -8.49 5.40 7.54
C GLN A 25 -7.42 5.90 6.56
N ILE A 26 -6.50 5.01 6.19
CA ILE A 26 -5.49 5.21 5.14
C ILE A 26 -5.77 4.22 4.01
N VAL A 27 -5.85 4.74 2.77
CA VAL A 27 -5.97 3.93 1.55
C VAL A 27 -4.69 4.09 0.74
N LEU A 28 -3.89 3.02 0.65
CA LEU A 28 -2.63 3.00 -0.07
C LEU A 28 -2.82 2.37 -1.46
N PHE A 29 -2.44 3.11 -2.50
CA PHE A 29 -2.37 2.62 -3.88
C PHE A 29 -0.93 2.25 -4.22
N ALA A 30 -0.56 1.00 -3.96
CA ALA A 30 0.81 0.52 -4.17
C ALA A 30 0.84 -0.99 -4.39
N GLY A 31 1.77 -1.46 -5.23
CA GLY A 31 2.07 -2.88 -5.42
C GLY A 31 3.28 -3.38 -4.62
N ASP A 32 3.83 -2.56 -3.72
CA ASP A 32 5.09 -2.85 -3.03
C ASP A 32 4.85 -3.33 -1.59
N ALA A 33 5.62 -4.33 -1.16
CA ALA A 33 5.61 -4.88 0.19
C ALA A 33 6.42 -4.02 1.19
N ASP A 34 7.19 -3.03 0.73
CA ASP A 34 8.01 -2.18 1.59
C ASP A 34 7.21 -1.33 2.60
N PHE A 35 5.88 -1.23 2.44
CA PHE A 35 4.99 -0.48 3.34
C PHE A 35 4.48 -1.26 4.56
N VAL A 36 4.85 -2.55 4.71
CA VAL A 36 4.46 -3.39 5.86
C VAL A 36 4.70 -2.69 7.22
N PRO A 37 5.86 -2.08 7.51
CA PRO A 37 6.09 -1.45 8.81
C PRO A 37 5.14 -0.28 9.10
N ALA A 38 4.82 0.51 8.08
CA ALA A 38 3.92 1.66 8.20
C ALA A 38 2.46 1.20 8.39
N ALA A 39 2.03 0.16 7.66
CA ALA A 39 0.71 -0.45 7.82
C ALA A 39 0.53 -1.06 9.21
N LYS A 40 1.56 -1.78 9.72
CA LYS A 40 1.56 -2.30 11.09
C LYS A 40 1.39 -1.21 12.14
N LEU A 41 2.09 -0.09 11.97
CA LEU A 41 1.97 1.05 12.89
C LEU A 41 0.57 1.63 12.85
N ALA A 42 0.03 1.94 11.66
CA ALA A 42 -1.32 2.48 11.51
C ALA A 42 -2.38 1.61 12.18
N ARG A 43 -2.36 0.29 11.95
CA ARG A 43 -3.30 -0.64 12.60
C ARG A 43 -3.15 -0.69 14.12
N ARG A 44 -1.92 -0.58 14.64
CA ARG A 44 -1.68 -0.52 16.11
C ARG A 44 -2.24 0.75 16.74
N GLU A 45 -2.21 1.86 16.01
CA GLU A 45 -2.82 3.13 16.42
C GLU A 45 -4.34 3.17 16.22
N GLY A 46 -4.95 2.04 15.80
CA GLY A 46 -6.40 1.92 15.61
C GLY A 46 -6.92 2.54 14.31
N ILE A 47 -6.06 2.72 13.31
CA ILE A 47 -6.41 3.31 12.02
C ILE A 47 -6.59 2.22 10.98
N ASP A 48 -7.70 2.27 10.25
CA ASP A 48 -8.03 1.31 9.19
C ASP A 48 -7.05 1.47 8.02
N PHE A 49 -6.38 0.40 7.62
CA PHE A 49 -5.41 0.41 6.52
C PHE A 49 -5.87 -0.46 5.35
N VAL A 50 -6.20 0.18 4.23
CA VAL A 50 -6.69 -0.48 3.01
C VAL A 50 -5.64 -0.40 1.90
N LEU A 51 -5.46 -1.49 1.16
CA LEU A 51 -4.52 -1.56 0.04
C LEU A 51 -5.24 -1.76 -1.30
N ASP A 52 -4.92 -0.91 -2.27
CA ASP A 52 -5.17 -1.15 -3.69
C ASP A 52 -3.85 -1.54 -4.39
N PRO A 53 -3.66 -2.81 -4.79
CA PRO A 53 -2.46 -3.27 -5.47
C PRO A 53 -2.36 -2.86 -6.96
N MET A 54 -3.39 -2.20 -7.48
CA MET A 54 -3.53 -1.90 -8.91
C MET A 54 -3.36 -3.15 -9.79
N TRP A 55 -4.01 -4.26 -9.41
CA TRP A 55 -3.93 -5.56 -10.08
C TRP A 55 -2.56 -6.27 -10.03
N SER A 56 -1.62 -5.76 -9.23
CA SER A 56 -0.32 -6.41 -9.00
C SER A 56 -0.47 -7.54 -7.98
N SER A 57 0.41 -8.53 -8.05
CA SER A 57 0.54 -9.55 -7.01
C SER A 57 1.10 -8.90 -5.74
N VAL A 58 0.45 -9.14 -4.61
CA VAL A 58 0.91 -8.68 -3.30
C VAL A 58 1.52 -9.86 -2.54
N ALA A 59 2.61 -9.64 -1.82
CA ALA A 59 3.21 -10.66 -0.96
C ALA A 59 2.29 -10.99 0.22
N ASP A 60 2.20 -12.27 0.58
CA ASP A 60 1.31 -12.76 1.65
C ASP A 60 1.52 -12.03 2.99
N GLY A 61 2.77 -11.66 3.30
CA GLY A 61 3.10 -10.92 4.52
C GLY A 61 2.50 -9.51 4.61
N LEU A 62 2.14 -8.86 3.48
CA LEU A 62 1.43 -7.58 3.52
C LEU A 62 -0.07 -7.78 3.80
N LEU A 63 -0.65 -8.88 3.33
CA LEU A 63 -2.07 -9.20 3.52
C LEU A 63 -2.43 -9.39 5.00
N GLU A 64 -1.50 -9.91 5.80
CA GLU A 64 -1.68 -10.06 7.26
C GLU A 64 -1.78 -8.73 8.01
N HIS A 65 -1.37 -7.62 7.37
CA HIS A 65 -1.21 -6.33 8.03
C HIS A 65 -2.08 -5.22 7.43
N ILE A 66 -3.06 -5.59 6.62
CA ILE A 66 -4.09 -4.69 6.08
C ILE A 66 -5.48 -5.12 6.55
N ASP A 67 -6.41 -4.16 6.63
CA ASP A 67 -7.82 -4.40 6.98
C ASP A 67 -8.66 -4.76 5.76
N GLY A 68 -8.26 -4.31 4.58
CA GLY A 68 -8.94 -4.64 3.34
C GLY A 68 -8.05 -4.48 2.11
N MET A 69 -8.35 -5.29 1.09
CA MET A 69 -7.71 -5.20 -0.22
C MET A 69 -8.79 -5.01 -1.28
N ARG A 70 -8.69 -3.92 -2.04
CA ARG A 70 -9.65 -3.65 -3.12
C ARG A 70 -9.00 -2.85 -4.22
N SER A 71 -9.02 -3.39 -5.44
CA SER A 71 -8.69 -2.61 -6.62
C SER A 71 -9.90 -1.87 -7.18
N VAL A 72 -9.77 -0.55 -7.30
CA VAL A 72 -10.81 0.32 -7.89
C VAL A 72 -10.43 0.80 -9.30
N CYS A 73 -9.16 0.71 -9.67
CA CYS A 73 -8.70 1.01 -11.03
C CYS A 73 -9.26 -0.01 -12.04
N PRO A 74 -9.64 0.38 -13.27
CA PRO A 74 -10.04 -0.56 -14.31
C PRO A 74 -8.96 -1.62 -14.54
N ARG A 75 -9.36 -2.89 -14.67
CA ARG A 75 -8.43 -4.00 -14.90
C ARG A 75 -7.66 -3.75 -16.20
N PRO A 76 -6.32 -3.63 -16.18
CA PRO A 76 -5.55 -3.42 -17.38
C PRO A 76 -5.72 -4.65 -18.29
N ILE A 77 -5.98 -4.40 -19.57
CA ILE A 77 -6.05 -5.46 -20.57
C ILE A 77 -4.65 -6.05 -20.70
N PRO A 78 -4.46 -7.38 -20.54
CA PRO A 78 -3.15 -8.00 -20.70
C PRO A 78 -2.61 -7.66 -22.09
N ARG A 79 -1.48 -6.94 -22.16
CA ARG A 79 -0.80 -6.73 -23.43
C ARG A 79 -0.37 -8.12 -23.93
N LYS A 80 -0.87 -8.54 -25.10
CA LYS A 80 -0.34 -9.73 -25.78
C LYS A 80 1.18 -9.60 -25.84
N PRO A 81 1.95 -10.64 -25.46
CA PRO A 81 3.39 -10.60 -25.64
C PRO A 81 3.68 -10.28 -27.11
N LYS A 82 4.57 -9.32 -27.36
CA LYS A 82 5.04 -9.03 -28.71
C LYS A 82 5.65 -10.34 -29.23
N ALA A 83 5.07 -10.88 -30.30
CA ALA A 83 5.72 -11.95 -31.05
C ALA A 83 7.05 -11.38 -31.55
N GLU A 84 8.14 -12.04 -31.16
CA GLU A 84 9.50 -11.80 -31.65
C GLU A 84 9.68 -12.48 -33.01
#